data_AF-A0A1Q3H5C7-F1
#
_entry.id   AF-A0A1Q3H5C7-F1
#
_cell.length_a   1.000
_cell.length_b   1.000
_cell.length_c   1.000
_cell.angle_alpha   90.00
_cell.angle_beta   90.00
_cell.angle_gamma   90.00
#
_symmetry.space_group_name_H-M   'P 1'
#
loop_
_entity.id
_entity.type
_entity.pdbx_description
1 polymer ?
#
loop_
_entity_poly.entity_id
_entity_poly.type
_entity_poly.pdbx_seq_one_letter_code
_entity_poly.pdbx_strand_id
1 'polypeptide(L)'
;MSAIPFLVVTATDESSTPLLVNDVKLKPSLAKSTPVGPERTPHLALSGLGPGKYELCISVAGHPELVFPLSLVKEGTGLVPKYTGSAPLCCPAITSSSETSGAATKQLHTLAFTLTKTHSEVILVAGWDYSGGTNNAAYCETYRDDLSSGTTYRTGARQSIPRRIDNSTVVTIFDFKTGNRSRMVKSASGWMEMDRVLQGTVKTHLGSYKDATNVQKRYLDDSISIQHVYDYIITLGAAAPGSLREFHIFSHAWAGGPILIETYEGSAYAAGGAQQTRRDPNDKDPRLKDFDLVNMPRLKDFKAAFASDAIAKIWGCMATTVYRNLLRAIAKTKSDSETISVEWNKTTKKMTAGDAKKYFRDSILEFNYMAKLSTAVGGGLKVYGAPPGMGADLRAVPVGSKKHNHMYINKLTYALEYTALSKLFGIVPDDTGYILF
;
A
#
# COMPACT_ATOMS: atom_id res chain seq x y z
N MET A 1 -36.24 14.07 -34.40
CA MET A 1 -34.83 13.61 -34.42
C MET A 1 -34.52 13.04 -33.05
N SER A 2 -33.89 11.86 -32.96
CA SER A 2 -33.45 11.30 -31.67
C SER A 2 -32.30 12.14 -31.11
N ALA A 3 -32.33 12.43 -29.81
CA ALA A 3 -31.24 13.16 -29.17
C ALA A 3 -29.95 12.33 -29.21
N ILE A 4 -28.82 12.97 -29.50
CA ILE A 4 -27.51 12.30 -29.50
C ILE A 4 -27.00 12.29 -28.05
N PRO A 5 -26.75 11.11 -27.44
CA PRO A 5 -26.26 11.04 -26.06
C PRO A 5 -24.75 11.31 -25.98
N PHE A 6 -24.36 12.13 -25.02
CA PHE A 6 -22.97 12.47 -24.69
C PHE A 6 -22.68 12.21 -23.22
N LEU A 7 -21.45 11.79 -22.93
CA LEU A 7 -20.87 11.79 -21.60
C LEU A 7 -20.06 13.08 -21.41
N VAL A 8 -20.28 13.76 -20.30
CA VAL A 8 -19.54 14.97 -19.94
C VAL A 8 -18.84 14.71 -18.61
N VAL A 9 -17.54 14.97 -18.53
CA VAL A 9 -16.78 14.83 -17.29
C VAL A 9 -16.27 16.20 -16.87
N THR A 10 -16.55 16.57 -15.63
CA THR A 10 -16.01 17.77 -15.00
C THR A 10 -15.29 17.38 -13.72
N ALA A 11 -14.29 18.16 -13.34
CA ALA A 11 -13.58 17.98 -12.08
C ALA A 11 -13.42 19.34 -11.40
N THR A 12 -13.63 19.35 -10.08
CA THR A 12 -13.40 20.50 -9.21
C THR A 12 -12.62 20.04 -7.99
N ASP A 13 -11.89 20.96 -7.36
CA ASP A 13 -11.32 20.70 -6.05
C ASP A 13 -12.37 20.83 -4.93
N GLU A 14 -11.99 20.52 -3.70
CA GLU A 14 -12.88 20.61 -2.53
C GLU A 14 -13.35 22.05 -2.23
N SER A 15 -12.70 23.07 -2.80
CA SER A 15 -13.11 24.48 -2.74
C SER A 15 -13.95 24.88 -3.96
N SER A 16 -14.43 23.92 -4.75
CA SER A 16 -15.17 24.12 -6.01
C SER A 16 -14.38 24.81 -7.12
N THR A 17 -13.05 24.86 -7.03
CA THR A 17 -12.20 25.40 -8.10
C THR A 17 -12.10 24.39 -9.23
N PRO A 18 -12.35 24.77 -10.50
CA PRO A 18 -12.21 23.84 -11.62
C PRO A 18 -10.81 23.23 -11.73
N LEU A 19 -10.74 21.92 -11.91
CA LEU A 19 -9.52 21.18 -12.24
C LEU A 19 -9.50 20.89 -13.74
N LEU A 20 -8.32 20.98 -14.34
CA LEU A 20 -8.15 20.71 -15.77
C LEU A 20 -8.27 19.22 -16.05
N VAL A 21 -9.36 18.83 -16.74
CA VAL A 21 -9.53 17.50 -17.31
C VAL A 21 -8.86 17.50 -18.69
N ASN A 22 -7.69 16.87 -18.78
CA ASN A 22 -6.88 16.84 -20.00
C ASN A 22 -7.45 15.89 -21.05
N ASP A 23 -8.03 14.77 -20.62
CA ASP A 23 -8.48 13.71 -21.51
C ASP A 23 -9.53 12.81 -20.84
N VAL A 24 -10.45 12.29 -21.65
CA VAL A 24 -11.49 11.35 -21.23
C VAL A 24 -11.65 10.29 -22.29
N LYS A 25 -11.52 9.03 -21.86
CA LYS A 25 -11.65 7.87 -22.74
C LYS A 25 -12.63 6.87 -22.16
N LEU A 26 -13.44 6.25 -23.02
CA LEU A 26 -14.12 5.00 -22.69
C LEU A 26 -13.37 3.87 -23.39
N LYS A 27 -12.73 3.02 -22.59
CA LYS A 27 -12.18 1.77 -23.10
C LYS A 27 -13.30 0.74 -22.93
N PRO A 28 -13.75 0.03 -23.98
CA PRO A 28 -14.27 -1.31 -23.75
C PRO A 28 -13.16 -2.06 -23.00
N SER A 29 -13.48 -3.13 -22.29
CA SER A 29 -12.42 -3.99 -21.75
C SER A 29 -11.41 -4.45 -22.84
N LEU A 30 -11.73 -4.26 -24.14
CA LEU A 30 -10.82 -4.14 -25.30
C LEU A 30 -11.32 -3.12 -26.37
N ALA A 31 -10.88 -1.84 -26.37
CA ALA A 31 -10.65 -0.98 -27.58
C ALA A 31 -10.11 0.43 -27.23
N LYS A 32 -9.39 1.05 -28.19
CA LYS A 32 -8.78 2.39 -28.11
C LYS A 32 -9.72 3.51 -28.60
N SER A 33 -9.61 4.70 -28.02
CA SER A 33 -10.21 5.95 -28.55
C SER A 33 -9.20 7.10 -28.61
N THR A 34 -9.50 8.06 -29.49
CA THR A 34 -8.68 9.19 -29.95
C THR A 34 -8.90 10.45 -29.09
N PRO A 35 -7.89 11.34 -28.88
CA PRO A 35 -8.02 12.53 -28.03
C PRO A 35 -8.83 13.64 -28.72
N VAL A 36 -9.47 14.51 -27.91
CA VAL A 36 -10.08 15.77 -28.37
C VAL A 36 -9.32 16.94 -27.73
N GLY A 37 -9.02 17.96 -28.55
CA GLY A 37 -8.14 19.10 -28.22
C GLY A 37 -8.64 20.08 -27.14
N PRO A 38 -7.86 21.15 -26.86
CA PRO A 38 -7.66 21.65 -25.50
C PRO A 38 -8.64 22.72 -24.96
N GLU A 39 -9.84 22.95 -25.50
CA GLU A 39 -10.64 24.12 -25.07
C GLU A 39 -12.14 23.93 -24.76
N ARG A 40 -12.64 22.70 -24.58
CA ARG A 40 -13.99 22.51 -24.02
C ARG A 40 -13.98 21.32 -23.09
N THR A 41 -14.80 21.38 -22.02
CA THR A 41 -15.11 20.22 -21.19
C THR A 41 -15.27 19.01 -22.11
N PRO A 42 -14.49 17.94 -21.92
CA PRO A 42 -14.48 16.84 -22.88
C PRO A 42 -15.88 16.20 -22.95
N HIS A 43 -16.53 16.36 -24.11
CA HIS A 43 -17.79 15.70 -24.43
C HIS A 43 -17.48 14.45 -25.23
N LEU A 44 -17.79 13.28 -24.69
CA LEU A 44 -17.62 12.01 -25.37
C LEU A 44 -18.96 11.54 -25.92
N ALA A 45 -19.08 11.48 -27.25
CA ALA A 45 -20.28 10.96 -27.89
C ALA A 45 -20.46 9.47 -27.55
N LEU A 46 -21.66 9.08 -27.11
CA LEU A 46 -22.02 7.70 -26.84
C LEU A 46 -22.66 7.01 -28.06
N SER A 47 -22.94 7.77 -29.12
CA SER A 47 -23.46 7.24 -30.38
C SER A 47 -22.46 6.25 -31.01
N GLY A 48 -22.96 5.07 -31.41
CA GLY A 48 -22.13 4.01 -32.00
C GLY A 48 -21.53 3.04 -30.98
N LEU A 49 -21.66 3.31 -29.69
CA LEU A 49 -21.36 2.32 -28.65
C LEU A 49 -22.54 1.34 -28.48
N GLY A 50 -22.27 0.17 -27.88
CA GLY A 50 -23.28 -0.79 -27.49
C GLY A 50 -23.56 -0.74 -25.99
N PRO A 51 -24.68 -1.30 -25.51
CA PRO A 51 -24.85 -1.54 -24.09
C PRO A 51 -23.79 -2.54 -23.60
N GLY A 52 -23.25 -2.33 -22.40
CA GLY A 52 -22.19 -3.18 -21.87
C GLY A 52 -21.35 -2.51 -20.80
N LYS A 53 -20.28 -3.20 -20.36
CA LYS A 53 -19.31 -2.69 -19.37
C LYS A 53 -18.17 -1.97 -20.08
N TYR A 54 -17.79 -0.83 -19.53
CA TYR A 54 -16.73 0.04 -20.01
C TYR A 54 -15.90 0.55 -18.84
N GLU A 55 -14.67 0.97 -19.13
CA GLU A 55 -13.80 1.69 -18.21
C GLU A 55 -13.73 3.15 -18.65
N LEU A 56 -14.18 4.06 -17.78
CA LEU A 56 -13.98 5.49 -17.95
C LEU A 56 -12.59 5.83 -17.42
N CYS A 57 -11.67 6.17 -18.32
CA CYS A 57 -10.34 6.65 -18.00
C CYS A 57 -10.30 8.18 -18.09
N ILE A 58 -9.89 8.83 -17.02
CA ILE A 58 -9.88 10.29 -16.88
C ILE A 58 -8.45 10.72 -16.59
N SER A 59 -7.92 11.62 -17.40
CA SER A 59 -6.67 12.33 -17.12
C SER A 59 -6.99 13.70 -16.55
N VAL A 60 -6.59 13.94 -15.31
CA VAL A 60 -6.73 15.23 -14.63
C VAL A 60 -5.33 15.74 -14.31
N ALA A 61 -5.06 17.02 -14.54
CA ALA A 61 -3.76 17.61 -14.23
C ALA A 61 -3.42 17.43 -12.74
N GLY A 62 -2.21 16.94 -12.44
CA GLY A 62 -1.78 16.64 -11.07
C GLY A 62 -2.33 15.33 -10.48
N HIS A 63 -2.97 14.48 -11.30
CA HIS A 63 -3.47 13.16 -10.92
C HIS A 63 -2.99 12.07 -11.89
N PRO A 64 -2.68 10.86 -11.40
CA PRO A 64 -2.56 9.69 -12.25
C PRO A 64 -3.88 9.40 -13.00
N GLU A 65 -3.84 8.58 -14.06
CA GLU A 65 -5.06 8.17 -14.76
C GLU A 65 -6.04 7.50 -13.78
N LEU A 66 -7.21 8.11 -13.63
CA LEU A 66 -8.31 7.61 -12.81
C LEU A 66 -9.20 6.73 -13.68
N VAL A 67 -9.51 5.53 -13.19
CA VAL A 67 -10.31 4.55 -13.91
C VAL A 67 -11.58 4.29 -13.11
N PHE A 68 -12.74 4.37 -13.77
CA PHE A 68 -14.04 4.10 -13.14
C PHE A 68 -14.84 3.12 -13.99
N PRO A 69 -15.27 1.98 -13.44
CA PRO A 69 -16.07 1.02 -14.19
C PRO A 69 -17.51 1.54 -14.34
N LEU A 70 -17.97 1.62 -15.59
CA LEU A 70 -19.31 2.04 -15.96
C LEU A 70 -20.04 0.93 -16.75
N SER A 71 -21.36 0.92 -16.66
CA SER A 71 -22.25 0.16 -17.52
C SER A 71 -23.01 1.15 -18.41
N LEU A 72 -22.96 1.00 -19.72
CA LEU A 72 -23.87 1.66 -20.64
C LEU A 72 -25.12 0.81 -20.78
N VAL A 73 -26.29 1.37 -20.50
CA VAL A 73 -27.59 0.69 -20.58
C VAL A 73 -28.45 1.38 -21.62
N LYS A 74 -29.17 0.61 -22.44
CA LYS A 74 -30.11 1.17 -23.41
C LYS A 74 -31.39 1.61 -22.70
N GLU A 75 -31.72 2.89 -22.78
CA GLU A 75 -32.97 3.46 -22.27
C GLU A 75 -33.61 4.32 -23.35
N GLY A 76 -34.83 3.96 -23.76
CA GLY A 76 -35.48 4.57 -24.92
C GLY A 76 -34.64 4.45 -26.19
N THR A 77 -34.28 5.59 -26.77
CA THR A 77 -33.49 5.68 -28.01
C THR A 77 -31.99 5.87 -27.79
N GLY A 78 -31.53 6.02 -26.54
CA GLY A 78 -30.15 6.36 -26.20
C GLY A 78 -29.46 5.36 -25.26
N LEU A 79 -28.15 5.57 -25.06
CA LEU A 79 -27.37 4.89 -24.03
C LEU A 79 -27.21 5.79 -22.82
N VAL A 80 -27.47 5.24 -21.63
CA VAL A 80 -27.34 5.92 -20.34
C VAL A 80 -26.21 5.25 -19.55
N PRO A 81 -25.17 5.99 -19.13
CA PRO A 81 -24.13 5.48 -18.27
C PRO A 81 -24.65 5.26 -16.85
N LYS A 82 -24.25 4.16 -16.22
CA LYS A 82 -24.53 3.81 -14.83
C LYS A 82 -23.26 3.28 -14.17
N TYR A 83 -23.12 3.46 -12.87
CA TYR A 83 -22.06 2.76 -12.13
C TYR A 83 -22.32 1.24 -12.13
N THR A 84 -21.26 0.44 -12.27
CA THR A 84 -21.35 -1.03 -12.15
C THR A 84 -21.62 -1.51 -10.73
N GLY A 85 -21.48 -0.61 -9.74
CA GLY A 85 -21.74 -0.82 -8.33
C GLY A 85 -22.16 0.49 -7.66
N SER A 86 -21.85 0.65 -6.37
CA SER A 86 -22.18 1.87 -5.64
C SER A 86 -21.34 3.06 -6.10
N ALA A 87 -22.00 4.19 -6.35
CA ALA A 87 -21.35 5.43 -6.79
C ALA A 87 -20.21 5.85 -5.85
N PRO A 88 -19.08 6.33 -6.40
CA PRO A 88 -17.99 6.84 -5.59
C PRO A 88 -18.42 8.16 -4.92
N LEU A 89 -17.96 8.42 -3.70
CA LEU A 89 -18.33 9.64 -2.98
C LEU A 89 -17.76 10.91 -3.63
N CYS A 90 -16.67 10.79 -4.39
CA CYS A 90 -16.14 11.89 -5.20
C CYS A 90 -16.96 12.18 -6.46
N CYS A 91 -17.93 11.33 -6.85
CA CYS A 91 -18.87 11.57 -7.94
C CYS A 91 -20.17 10.78 -7.66
N PRO A 92 -21.04 11.26 -6.77
CA PRO A 92 -22.11 10.44 -6.19
C PRO A 92 -23.28 10.16 -7.15
N ALA A 93 -23.38 10.91 -8.25
CA ALA A 93 -24.46 10.78 -9.21
C ALA A 93 -23.98 11.07 -10.63
N ILE A 94 -24.68 10.47 -11.60
CA ILE A 94 -24.61 10.84 -13.01
C ILE A 94 -25.89 11.63 -13.31
N THR A 95 -25.76 12.91 -13.61
CA THR A 95 -26.92 13.78 -13.87
C THR A 95 -27.20 13.86 -15.36
N SER A 96 -28.46 13.71 -15.75
CA SER A 96 -28.88 13.85 -17.16
C SER A 96 -29.51 15.22 -17.40
N SER A 97 -29.12 15.89 -18.47
CA SER A 97 -29.73 17.13 -18.95
C SER A 97 -29.86 17.12 -20.47
N SER A 98 -30.57 18.10 -21.03
CA SER A 98 -30.69 18.29 -22.47
C SER A 98 -30.18 19.67 -22.85
N GLU A 99 -29.42 19.74 -23.93
CA GLU A 99 -28.95 21.00 -24.51
C GLU A 99 -29.52 21.11 -25.93
N THR A 100 -30.22 22.20 -26.21
CA THR A 100 -30.80 22.45 -27.54
C THR A 100 -30.04 23.58 -28.22
N SER A 101 -29.51 23.30 -29.41
CA SER A 101 -28.84 24.30 -30.26
C SER A 101 -29.45 24.21 -31.66
N GLY A 102 -30.32 25.17 -31.99
CA GLY A 102 -31.10 25.15 -33.23
C GLY A 102 -32.09 23.97 -33.26
N ALA A 103 -32.06 23.17 -34.33
CA ALA A 103 -32.95 22.00 -34.50
C ALA A 103 -32.43 20.70 -33.83
N ALA A 104 -31.22 20.72 -33.27
CA ALA A 104 -30.60 19.55 -32.67
C ALA A 104 -30.71 19.58 -31.13
N THR A 105 -31.18 18.47 -30.56
CA THR A 105 -31.17 18.22 -29.11
C THR A 105 -30.04 17.24 -28.78
N LYS A 106 -29.16 17.62 -27.86
CA LYS A 106 -28.15 16.74 -27.26
C LYS A 106 -28.64 16.30 -25.90
N GLN A 107 -28.44 15.04 -25.56
CA GLN A 107 -28.66 14.55 -24.21
C GLN A 107 -27.30 14.42 -23.53
N LEU A 108 -27.10 15.12 -22.41
CA LEU A 108 -25.83 15.16 -21.69
C LEU A 108 -25.95 14.32 -20.41
N HIS A 109 -25.03 13.39 -20.22
CA HIS A 109 -24.86 12.65 -18.96
C HIS A 109 -23.57 13.14 -18.30
N THR A 110 -23.71 13.92 -17.23
CA THR A 110 -22.59 14.58 -16.57
C THR A 110 -22.12 13.80 -15.35
N LEU A 111 -20.82 13.53 -15.30
CA LEU A 111 -20.09 13.09 -14.12
C LEU A 111 -19.29 14.27 -13.57
N ALA A 112 -19.69 14.73 -12.40
CA ALA A 112 -19.04 15.85 -11.71
C ALA A 112 -18.19 15.33 -10.56
N PHE A 113 -16.87 15.30 -10.77
CA PHE A 113 -15.92 14.84 -9.77
C PHE A 113 -15.53 15.98 -8.82
N THR A 114 -15.56 15.71 -7.52
CA THR A 114 -14.91 16.52 -6.47
C THR A 114 -13.65 15.77 -6.04
N LEU A 115 -12.48 16.31 -6.38
CA LEU A 115 -11.18 15.73 -6.09
C LEU A 115 -10.39 16.63 -5.14
N THR A 116 -9.33 16.12 -4.53
CA THR A 116 -8.32 16.96 -3.91
C THR A 116 -7.53 17.71 -4.99
N LYS A 117 -7.01 18.91 -4.65
CA LYS A 117 -6.22 19.73 -5.59
C LYS A 117 -5.04 18.96 -6.20
N THR A 118 -4.36 18.18 -5.36
CA THR A 118 -3.34 17.21 -5.76
C THR A 118 -3.84 15.81 -5.47
N HIS A 119 -3.41 14.83 -6.25
CA HIS A 119 -3.72 13.42 -5.98
C HIS A 119 -3.30 13.01 -4.56
N SER A 120 -4.06 12.10 -3.97
CA SER A 120 -3.80 11.55 -2.65
C SER A 120 -4.00 10.04 -2.68
N GLU A 121 -3.02 9.30 -2.17
CA GLU A 121 -3.03 7.84 -2.23
C GLU A 121 -2.52 7.16 -0.95
N VAL A 122 -3.15 6.03 -0.63
CA VAL A 122 -2.72 5.09 0.42
C VAL A 122 -2.38 3.75 -0.24
N ILE A 123 -1.19 3.22 0.00
CA ILE A 123 -0.76 1.92 -0.52
C ILE A 123 -0.63 0.93 0.63
N LEU A 124 -1.36 -0.18 0.54
CA LEU A 124 -1.32 -1.28 1.49
C LEU A 124 -0.88 -2.56 0.76
N VAL A 125 0.04 -3.31 1.35
CA VAL A 125 0.59 -4.55 0.80
C VAL A 125 0.23 -5.69 1.74
N ALA A 126 -0.54 -6.65 1.27
CA ALA A 126 -0.87 -7.87 1.97
C ALA A 126 0.05 -9.00 1.50
N GLY A 127 1.01 -9.41 2.32
CA GLY A 127 1.79 -10.63 2.11
C GLY A 127 0.93 -11.88 2.26
N TRP A 128 1.39 -13.03 1.78
CA TRP A 128 0.73 -14.31 2.04
C TRP A 128 1.52 -15.14 3.06
N ASP A 129 0.85 -15.51 4.16
CA ASP A 129 1.46 -16.33 5.21
C ASP A 129 1.37 -17.81 4.85
N TYR A 130 2.45 -18.36 4.31
CA TYR A 130 2.56 -19.77 3.96
C TYR A 130 2.65 -20.71 5.17
N SER A 131 2.89 -20.19 6.38
CA SER A 131 3.05 -21.00 7.59
C SER A 131 1.74 -21.23 8.34
N GLY A 132 0.86 -20.24 8.37
CA GLY A 132 -0.41 -20.26 9.11
C GLY A 132 -1.65 -19.94 8.27
N GLY A 133 -1.50 -19.57 7.00
CA GLY A 133 -2.62 -19.19 6.13
C GLY A 133 -3.29 -17.86 6.52
N THR A 134 -2.61 -17.03 7.31
CA THR A 134 -3.12 -15.72 7.72
C THR A 134 -3.49 -14.88 6.51
N ASN A 135 -4.74 -14.41 6.45
CA ASN A 135 -5.22 -13.53 5.40
C ASN A 135 -4.85 -12.07 5.68
N ASN A 136 -3.63 -11.65 5.30
CA ASN A 136 -3.17 -10.27 5.53
C ASN A 136 -4.01 -9.21 4.80
N ALA A 137 -4.74 -9.58 3.75
CA ALA A 137 -5.66 -8.66 3.06
C ALA A 137 -6.75 -8.15 4.01
N ALA A 138 -7.24 -8.99 4.93
CA ALA A 138 -8.25 -8.58 5.91
C ALA A 138 -7.74 -7.49 6.90
N TYR A 139 -6.44 -7.47 7.16
CA TYR A 139 -5.80 -6.44 7.99
C TYR A 139 -5.61 -5.14 7.20
N CYS A 140 -5.23 -5.24 5.91
CA CYS A 140 -5.21 -4.08 5.01
C CYS A 140 -6.60 -3.44 4.91
N GLU A 141 -7.64 -4.23 4.68
CA GLU A 141 -9.02 -3.74 4.58
C GLU A 141 -9.51 -3.09 5.88
N THR A 142 -9.21 -3.70 7.04
CA THR A 142 -9.53 -3.12 8.34
C THR A 142 -8.81 -1.79 8.54
N TYR A 143 -7.51 -1.73 8.23
CA TYR A 143 -6.72 -0.51 8.42
C TYR A 143 -7.15 0.60 7.45
N ARG A 144 -7.49 0.26 6.20
CA ARG A 144 -8.13 1.18 5.25
C ARG A 144 -9.42 1.78 5.84
N ASP A 145 -10.27 0.94 6.41
CA ASP A 145 -11.54 1.40 7.00
C ASP A 145 -11.29 2.28 8.24
N ASP A 146 -10.27 1.97 9.04
CA ASP A 146 -9.83 2.80 10.17
C ASP A 146 -9.36 4.18 9.70
N LEU A 147 -8.47 4.24 8.70
CA LEU A 147 -7.94 5.48 8.12
C LEU A 147 -9.04 6.35 7.47
N SER A 148 -10.08 5.73 6.92
CA SER A 148 -11.24 6.43 6.35
C SER A 148 -12.21 6.94 7.40
N SER A 149 -12.44 6.17 8.47
CA SER A 149 -13.38 6.54 9.53
C SER A 149 -12.77 7.45 10.61
N GLY A 150 -11.43 7.54 10.68
CA GLY A 150 -10.74 8.23 11.78
C GLY A 150 -10.94 7.52 13.12
N THR A 151 -11.28 6.24 13.11
CA THR A 151 -11.56 5.42 14.30
C THR A 151 -10.87 4.08 14.17
N THR A 152 -10.34 3.52 15.25
CA THR A 152 -9.78 2.17 15.30
C THR A 152 -10.25 1.41 16.55
N TYR A 153 -10.16 0.08 16.52
CA TYR A 153 -10.48 -0.81 17.62
C TYR A 153 -9.30 -1.71 18.04
N ARG A 154 -8.09 -1.42 17.57
CA ARG A 154 -6.89 -2.24 17.79
C ARG A 154 -6.60 -2.62 19.25
N THR A 155 -6.93 -1.76 20.22
CA THR A 155 -6.74 -2.05 21.65
C THR A 155 -7.89 -2.85 22.27
N GLY A 156 -8.92 -3.19 21.48
CA GLY A 156 -10.18 -3.79 21.92
C GLY A 156 -11.25 -2.75 22.29
N ALA A 157 -10.86 -1.48 22.46
CA ALA A 157 -11.77 -0.35 22.67
C ALA A 157 -11.71 0.61 21.47
N ARG A 158 -12.82 1.33 21.24
CA ARG A 158 -12.89 2.38 20.22
C ARG A 158 -11.93 3.52 20.55
N GLN A 159 -11.10 3.92 19.60
CA GLN A 159 -10.17 5.04 19.70
C GLN A 159 -10.24 5.92 18.46
N SER A 160 -10.01 7.22 18.61
CA SER A 160 -9.84 8.13 17.48
C SER A 160 -8.42 8.08 16.95
N ILE A 161 -8.28 8.15 15.63
CA ILE A 161 -7.01 8.33 14.92
C ILE A 161 -7.17 9.42 13.87
N PRO A 162 -6.07 10.05 13.41
CA PRO A 162 -6.14 10.97 12.29
C PRO A 162 -6.81 10.29 11.09
N ARG A 163 -7.81 10.95 10.51
CA ARG A 163 -8.36 10.53 9.22
C ARG A 163 -7.32 10.82 8.14
N ARG A 164 -7.08 9.85 7.26
CA ARG A 164 -6.07 9.93 6.18
C ARG A 164 -6.63 9.59 4.80
N ILE A 165 -7.90 9.19 4.74
CA ILE A 165 -8.61 8.87 3.50
C ILE A 165 -9.89 9.72 3.42
N ASP A 166 -9.91 10.55 2.39
CA ASP A 166 -11.01 11.43 2.03
C ASP A 166 -11.81 10.81 0.87
N ASN A 167 -12.83 11.51 0.37
CA ASN A 167 -13.76 10.93 -0.61
C ASN A 167 -13.09 10.63 -1.97
N SER A 168 -12.02 11.34 -2.32
CA SER A 168 -11.25 11.16 -3.55
C SER A 168 -9.90 10.46 -3.34
N THR A 169 -9.51 10.12 -2.11
CA THR A 169 -8.25 9.41 -1.87
C THR A 169 -8.33 8.03 -2.50
N VAL A 170 -7.37 7.70 -3.34
CA VAL A 170 -7.23 6.35 -3.91
C VAL A 170 -6.57 5.46 -2.86
N VAL A 171 -7.14 4.28 -2.67
CA VAL A 171 -6.52 3.21 -1.88
C VAL A 171 -6.09 2.12 -2.83
N THR A 172 -4.82 1.77 -2.78
CA THR A 172 -4.24 0.70 -3.57
C THR A 172 -3.85 -0.45 -2.65
N ILE A 173 -4.37 -1.64 -2.94
CA ILE A 173 -4.03 -2.87 -2.21
C ILE A 173 -3.31 -3.83 -3.16
N PHE A 174 -2.08 -4.21 -2.82
CA PHE A 174 -1.38 -5.32 -3.44
C PHE A 174 -1.61 -6.58 -2.60
N ASP A 175 -2.31 -7.56 -3.17
CA ASP A 175 -2.61 -8.82 -2.51
C ASP A 175 -1.74 -9.94 -3.06
N PHE A 176 -0.71 -10.31 -2.31
CA PHE A 176 0.22 -11.36 -2.71
C PHE A 176 -0.41 -12.75 -2.73
N LYS A 177 -1.57 -12.96 -2.09
CA LYS A 177 -2.30 -14.22 -2.20
C LYS A 177 -2.90 -14.40 -3.60
N THR A 178 -3.48 -13.34 -4.17
CA THR A 178 -4.16 -13.42 -5.47
C THR A 178 -3.27 -13.00 -6.64
N GLY A 179 -2.17 -12.29 -6.37
CA GLY A 179 -1.31 -11.70 -7.39
C GLY A 179 -1.78 -10.33 -7.88
N ASN A 180 -2.90 -9.81 -7.36
CA ASN A 180 -3.54 -8.62 -7.92
C ASN A 180 -3.17 -7.35 -7.16
N ARG A 181 -3.10 -6.26 -7.91
CA ARG A 181 -3.25 -4.90 -7.41
C ARG A 181 -4.68 -4.43 -7.66
N SER A 182 -5.39 -4.01 -6.62
CA SER A 182 -6.68 -3.33 -6.73
C SER A 182 -6.57 -1.87 -6.33
N ARG A 183 -7.16 -0.97 -7.11
CA ARG A 183 -7.35 0.44 -6.73
C ARG A 183 -8.81 0.69 -6.40
N MET A 184 -9.08 1.51 -5.41
CA MET A 184 -10.45 1.81 -4.97
C MET A 184 -10.58 3.21 -4.40
N VAL A 185 -11.80 3.74 -4.43
CA VAL A 185 -12.19 4.98 -3.75
C VAL A 185 -13.39 4.72 -2.86
N LYS A 186 -13.64 5.62 -1.90
CA LYS A 186 -14.77 5.50 -0.99
C LYS A 186 -16.09 5.59 -1.76
N SER A 187 -17.06 4.74 -1.41
CA SER A 187 -18.44 4.79 -1.93
C SER A 187 -19.45 4.87 -0.78
N ALA A 188 -20.71 5.19 -1.10
CA ALA A 188 -21.77 5.32 -0.09
C ALA A 188 -22.03 4.04 0.71
N SER A 189 -21.78 2.86 0.12
CA SER A 189 -22.03 1.55 0.74
C SER A 189 -20.75 0.80 1.14
N GLY A 190 -19.57 1.40 0.94
CA GLY A 190 -18.30 0.71 1.13
C GLY A 190 -17.18 1.33 0.32
N TRP A 191 -16.68 0.57 -0.66
CA TRP A 191 -15.59 0.95 -1.54
C TRP A 191 -15.96 0.59 -2.98
N MET A 192 -15.68 1.50 -3.91
CA MET A 192 -15.79 1.24 -5.33
C MET A 192 -14.40 0.85 -5.86
N GLU A 193 -14.27 -0.36 -6.41
CA GLU A 193 -13.08 -0.75 -7.15
C GLU A 193 -13.01 0.05 -8.45
N MET A 194 -11.90 0.76 -8.63
CA MET A 194 -11.55 1.52 -9.83
C MET A 194 -11.01 0.59 -10.91
N ASP A 195 -10.08 -0.28 -10.51
CA ASP A 195 -9.53 -1.32 -11.36
C ASP A 195 -8.93 -2.45 -10.52
N ARG A 196 -8.60 -3.55 -11.21
CA ARG A 196 -7.87 -4.69 -10.68
C ARG A 196 -6.96 -5.25 -11.76
N VAL A 197 -5.67 -5.37 -11.44
CA VAL A 197 -4.63 -5.77 -12.40
C VAL A 197 -3.77 -6.87 -11.79
N LEU A 198 -3.67 -8.01 -12.48
CA LEU A 198 -2.71 -9.06 -12.14
C LEU A 198 -1.29 -8.51 -12.32
N GLN A 199 -0.46 -8.65 -11.28
CA GLN A 199 0.95 -8.28 -11.32
C GLN A 199 1.76 -9.54 -11.68
N GLY A 200 2.61 -9.42 -12.71
CA GLY A 200 3.19 -10.56 -13.42
C GLY A 200 2.22 -11.17 -14.45
N THR A 201 2.63 -12.29 -15.06
CA THR A 201 1.84 -13.03 -16.05
C THR A 201 1.06 -14.20 -15.47
N VAL A 202 1.36 -14.64 -14.24
CA VAL A 202 0.66 -15.73 -13.57
C VAL A 202 0.21 -15.37 -12.15
N LYS A 203 -0.83 -16.05 -11.68
CA LYS A 203 -1.28 -15.94 -10.28
C LYS A 203 -0.23 -16.50 -9.34
N THR A 204 -0.22 -16.02 -8.10
CA THR A 204 0.65 -16.51 -7.05
C THR A 204 0.43 -17.99 -6.76
N HIS A 205 1.51 -18.77 -6.70
CA HIS A 205 1.47 -20.17 -6.30
C HIS A 205 1.33 -20.29 -4.77
N LEU A 206 0.28 -20.97 -4.30
CA LEU A 206 -0.08 -21.04 -2.87
C LEU A 206 0.34 -22.34 -2.17
N GLY A 207 1.12 -23.19 -2.85
CA GLY A 207 1.62 -24.44 -2.27
C GLY A 207 2.45 -24.23 -1.00
N SER A 208 2.45 -25.22 -0.12
CA SER A 208 3.15 -25.19 1.18
C SER A 208 4.64 -24.86 1.00
N TYR A 209 5.17 -23.97 1.85
CA TYR A 209 6.60 -23.62 1.88
C TYR A 209 7.50 -24.78 2.33
N LYS A 210 6.93 -25.84 2.92
CA LYS A 210 7.70 -27.03 3.36
C LYS A 210 8.12 -27.92 2.18
N ASP A 211 7.52 -27.73 1.02
CA ASP A 211 7.84 -28.47 -0.19
C ASP A 211 8.72 -27.60 -1.10
N ALA A 212 9.96 -28.04 -1.30
CA ALA A 212 10.95 -27.33 -2.10
C ALA A 212 10.49 -27.08 -3.54
N THR A 213 9.64 -27.94 -4.12
CA THR A 213 9.12 -27.75 -5.47
C THR A 213 8.18 -26.55 -5.53
N ASN A 214 7.39 -26.32 -4.48
CA ASN A 214 6.52 -25.14 -4.38
C ASN A 214 7.34 -23.86 -4.19
N VAL A 215 8.38 -23.89 -3.35
CA VAL A 215 9.28 -22.74 -3.16
C VAL A 215 9.99 -22.40 -4.47
N GLN A 216 10.54 -23.40 -5.17
CA GLN A 216 11.19 -23.21 -6.46
C GLN A 216 10.22 -22.67 -7.51
N LYS A 217 8.98 -23.18 -7.53
CA LYS A 217 7.94 -22.67 -8.43
C LYS A 217 7.63 -21.19 -8.13
N ARG A 218 7.45 -20.81 -6.87
CA ARG A 218 7.26 -19.41 -6.48
C ARG A 218 8.43 -18.53 -6.88
N TYR A 219 9.65 -19.04 -6.86
CA TYR A 219 10.84 -18.31 -7.29
C TYR A 219 10.86 -18.09 -8.82
N LEU A 220 10.53 -19.13 -9.61
CA LEU A 220 10.59 -19.09 -11.08
C LEU A 220 9.35 -18.50 -11.78
N ASP A 221 8.17 -18.57 -11.16
CA ASP A 221 6.93 -18.05 -11.74
C ASP A 221 7.01 -16.53 -11.87
N ASP A 222 6.55 -15.97 -12.98
CA ASP A 222 6.37 -14.52 -13.15
C ASP A 222 5.06 -14.06 -12.48
N SER A 223 5.02 -14.15 -11.16
CA SER A 223 3.94 -13.64 -10.32
C SER A 223 4.34 -12.34 -9.63
N ILE A 224 3.38 -11.69 -8.96
CA ILE A 224 3.59 -10.50 -8.14
C ILE A 224 4.85 -10.57 -7.27
N SER A 225 5.60 -9.47 -7.25
CA SER A 225 6.85 -9.29 -6.50
C SER A 225 6.86 -7.91 -5.85
N ILE A 226 7.73 -7.70 -4.87
CA ILE A 226 7.94 -6.37 -4.28
C ILE A 226 8.34 -5.31 -5.32
N GLN A 227 9.01 -5.70 -6.40
CA GLN A 227 9.40 -4.77 -7.47
C GLN A 227 8.17 -4.13 -8.14
N HIS A 228 7.08 -4.88 -8.32
CA HIS A 228 5.82 -4.32 -8.81
C HIS A 228 5.26 -3.21 -7.91
N VAL A 229 5.43 -3.35 -6.59
CA VAL A 229 5.03 -2.33 -5.62
C VAL A 229 5.94 -1.10 -5.74
N TYR A 230 7.25 -1.29 -5.82
CA TYR A 230 8.21 -0.18 -5.99
C TYR A 230 8.00 0.55 -7.32
N ASP A 231 7.81 -0.17 -8.42
CA ASP A 231 7.56 0.40 -9.74
C ASP A 231 6.26 1.21 -9.76
N TYR A 232 5.25 0.75 -9.03
CA TYR A 232 4.02 1.52 -8.84
C TYR A 232 4.27 2.82 -8.08
N ILE A 233 5.03 2.78 -6.97
CA ILE A 233 5.41 3.98 -6.20
C ILE A 233 6.27 4.93 -7.06
N ILE A 234 7.23 4.42 -7.84
CA ILE A 234 8.04 5.19 -8.78
C ILE A 234 7.17 5.88 -9.83
N THR A 235 6.21 5.15 -10.40
CA THR A 235 5.27 5.69 -11.39
C THR A 235 4.39 6.76 -10.76
N LEU A 236 3.92 6.53 -9.53
CA LEU A 236 3.15 7.49 -8.75
C LEU A 236 3.96 8.77 -8.49
N GLY A 237 5.21 8.66 -8.05
CA GLY A 237 6.05 9.83 -7.77
C GLY A 237 6.46 10.60 -9.01
N ALA A 238 6.52 9.96 -10.18
CA ALA A 238 6.71 10.67 -11.44
C ALA A 238 5.43 11.41 -11.90
N ALA A 239 4.25 10.81 -11.70
CA ALA A 239 2.98 11.37 -12.17
C ALA A 239 2.35 12.39 -11.22
N ALA A 240 2.49 12.16 -9.92
CA ALA A 240 1.92 12.97 -8.84
C ALA A 240 2.87 13.01 -7.62
N PRO A 241 3.97 13.78 -7.68
CA PRO A 241 4.86 13.95 -6.54
C PRO A 241 4.12 14.39 -5.28
N GLY A 242 4.48 13.80 -4.13
CA GLY A 242 3.93 14.14 -2.83
C GLY A 242 2.50 13.63 -2.59
N SER A 243 2.03 12.64 -3.36
CA SER A 243 0.67 12.11 -3.23
C SER A 243 0.53 10.93 -2.26
N LEU A 244 1.60 10.18 -1.99
CA LEU A 244 1.55 8.98 -1.16
C LEU A 244 1.55 9.36 0.33
N ARG A 245 0.43 9.11 1.01
CA ARG A 245 0.18 9.47 2.42
C ARG A 245 0.57 8.36 3.39
N GLU A 246 0.31 7.13 3.01
CA GLU A 246 0.50 5.94 3.85
C GLU A 246 1.05 4.81 2.99
N PHE A 247 2.13 4.16 3.44
CA PHE A 247 2.70 2.96 2.82
C PHE A 247 2.87 1.84 3.84
N HIS A 248 2.01 0.84 3.80
CA HIS A 248 2.00 -0.22 4.81
C HIS A 248 2.22 -1.59 4.18
N ILE A 249 3.00 -2.43 4.85
CA ILE A 249 3.18 -3.84 4.49
C ILE A 249 2.70 -4.70 5.65
N PHE A 250 1.77 -5.62 5.41
CA PHE A 250 1.22 -6.56 6.38
C PHE A 250 1.67 -7.98 6.02
N SER A 251 2.56 -8.54 6.83
CA SER A 251 3.16 -9.84 6.56
C SER A 251 3.87 -10.41 7.80
N HIS A 252 4.56 -11.55 7.65
CA HIS A 252 5.70 -11.84 8.51
C HIS A 252 6.85 -10.89 8.18
N ALA A 253 7.79 -10.71 9.09
CA ALA A 253 8.97 -9.90 8.85
C ALA A 253 10.16 -10.43 9.66
N TRP A 254 11.33 -9.90 9.32
CA TRP A 254 12.57 -10.03 10.06
C TRP A 254 13.43 -8.78 9.80
N ALA A 255 14.67 -8.76 10.31
CA ALA A 255 15.57 -7.62 10.14
C ALA A 255 15.78 -7.24 8.66
N GLY A 256 15.89 -8.24 7.77
CA GLY A 256 16.12 -8.05 6.34
C GLY A 256 14.91 -7.58 5.54
N GLY A 257 13.70 -7.65 6.12
CA GLY A 257 12.49 -7.13 5.52
C GLY A 257 11.23 -7.98 5.76
N PRO A 258 10.10 -7.52 5.22
CA PRO A 258 8.88 -8.32 5.09
C PRO A 258 9.09 -9.65 4.34
N ILE A 259 8.26 -10.64 4.62
CA ILE A 259 8.18 -11.90 3.88
C ILE A 259 6.80 -11.97 3.22
N LEU A 260 6.74 -11.75 1.91
CA LEU A 260 5.49 -11.59 1.15
C LEU A 260 5.07 -12.87 0.44
N ILE A 261 6.02 -13.56 -0.19
CA ILE A 261 5.81 -14.80 -0.90
C ILE A 261 6.76 -15.94 -0.47
N GLU A 262 7.67 -15.68 0.47
CA GLU A 262 8.63 -16.64 0.99
C GLU A 262 9.51 -17.22 -0.14
N THR A 263 10.18 -16.31 -0.84
CA THR A 263 11.28 -16.59 -1.77
C THR A 263 12.59 -16.11 -1.18
N TYR A 264 13.69 -16.70 -1.62
CA TYR A 264 15.03 -16.37 -1.15
C TYR A 264 15.92 -16.04 -2.33
N GLU A 265 16.94 -15.23 -2.07
CA GLU A 265 17.98 -14.95 -3.05
C GLU A 265 18.74 -16.23 -3.41
N GLY A 266 18.99 -16.42 -4.70
CA GLY A 266 19.95 -17.39 -5.19
C GLY A 266 21.35 -17.10 -4.66
N SER A 267 22.19 -18.13 -4.58
CA SER A 267 23.53 -18.06 -3.98
C SER A 267 24.45 -16.99 -4.59
N ALA A 268 24.27 -16.66 -5.88
CA ALA A 268 25.03 -15.60 -6.53
C ALA A 268 24.69 -14.20 -5.99
N TYR A 269 23.45 -13.97 -5.54
CA TYR A 269 22.94 -12.69 -5.07
C TYR A 269 22.93 -12.58 -3.54
N ALA A 270 22.96 -13.70 -2.82
CA ALA A 270 23.09 -13.70 -1.37
C ALA A 270 24.44 -13.12 -0.90
N ALA A 271 24.55 -12.81 0.39
CA ALA A 271 25.79 -12.34 1.01
C ALA A 271 26.97 -13.30 0.72
N GLY A 272 28.10 -12.76 0.25
CA GLY A 272 29.28 -13.53 -0.18
C GLY A 272 29.23 -14.01 -1.64
N GLY A 273 28.10 -13.86 -2.34
CA GLY A 273 27.95 -14.20 -3.76
C GLY A 273 28.57 -13.16 -4.69
N ALA A 274 28.86 -13.58 -5.94
CA ALA A 274 29.49 -12.74 -6.96
C ALA A 274 28.64 -11.51 -7.37
N GLN A 275 27.33 -11.57 -7.15
CA GLN A 275 26.34 -10.52 -7.43
C GLN A 275 25.67 -10.03 -6.15
N GLN A 276 26.32 -10.15 -4.98
CA GLN A 276 25.72 -9.83 -3.68
C GLN A 276 25.15 -8.41 -3.56
N THR A 277 25.66 -7.45 -4.33
CA THR A 277 25.19 -6.06 -4.36
C THR A 277 23.98 -5.85 -5.28
N ARG A 278 23.64 -6.83 -6.12
CA ARG A 278 22.52 -6.75 -7.07
C ARG A 278 21.32 -7.50 -6.52
N ARG A 279 20.12 -6.98 -6.79
CA ARG A 279 18.87 -7.68 -6.54
C ARG A 279 18.78 -8.92 -7.42
N ASP A 280 18.41 -10.04 -6.80
CA ASP A 280 17.99 -11.23 -7.52
C ASP A 280 16.66 -10.94 -8.25
N PRO A 281 16.58 -11.08 -9.58
CA PRO A 281 15.35 -10.83 -10.33
C PRO A 281 14.21 -11.81 -9.99
N ASN A 282 14.52 -12.99 -9.46
CA ASN A 282 13.52 -14.01 -9.13
C ASN A 282 13.08 -13.96 -7.67
N ASP A 283 13.85 -13.29 -6.82
CA ASP A 283 13.42 -13.04 -5.46
C ASP A 283 12.32 -11.99 -5.45
N LYS A 284 11.21 -12.33 -4.83
CA LYS A 284 9.98 -11.54 -4.82
C LYS A 284 9.75 -10.83 -3.49
N ASP A 285 10.56 -11.14 -2.48
CA ASP A 285 10.49 -10.53 -1.16
C ASP A 285 11.45 -9.32 -1.03
N PRO A 286 11.11 -8.31 -0.23
CA PRO A 286 11.97 -7.15 0.00
C PRO A 286 13.32 -7.52 0.61
N ARG A 287 14.36 -6.75 0.25
CA ARG A 287 15.72 -6.86 0.79
C ARG A 287 16.30 -5.49 1.12
N LEU A 288 17.31 -5.47 2.01
CA LEU A 288 18.00 -4.24 2.42
C LEU A 288 18.62 -3.48 1.24
N LYS A 289 19.16 -4.21 0.26
CA LYS A 289 19.83 -3.66 -0.92
C LYS A 289 18.89 -3.15 -2.00
N ASP A 290 17.58 -3.32 -1.85
CA ASP A 290 16.59 -2.87 -2.83
C ASP A 290 16.71 -1.36 -3.10
N PHE A 291 17.08 -0.60 -2.07
CA PHE A 291 17.19 0.85 -2.12
C PHE A 291 18.55 1.36 -2.58
N ASP A 292 19.51 0.47 -2.84
CA ASP A 292 20.78 0.86 -3.44
C ASP A 292 20.54 1.32 -4.88
N LEU A 293 21.25 2.36 -5.35
CA LEU A 293 21.03 2.95 -6.68
C LEU A 293 21.15 1.94 -7.84
N VAL A 294 21.96 0.90 -7.68
CA VAL A 294 22.09 -0.17 -8.68
C VAL A 294 20.82 -1.01 -8.81
N ASN A 295 20.02 -1.10 -7.75
CA ASN A 295 18.78 -1.87 -7.67
C ASN A 295 17.52 -0.99 -7.79
N MET A 296 17.64 0.31 -7.48
CA MET A 296 16.60 1.32 -7.68
C MET A 296 17.14 2.56 -8.42
N PRO A 297 17.39 2.48 -9.75
CA PRO A 297 17.92 3.61 -10.52
C PRO A 297 17.03 4.85 -10.51
N ARG A 298 15.71 4.66 -10.33
CA ARG A 298 14.70 5.73 -10.22
C ARG A 298 14.37 6.09 -8.77
N LEU A 299 15.35 5.98 -7.86
CA LEU A 299 15.17 6.32 -6.44
C LEU A 299 14.62 7.74 -6.23
N LYS A 300 14.97 8.69 -7.11
CA LYS A 300 14.42 10.06 -7.06
C LYS A 300 12.89 10.09 -7.19
N ASP A 301 12.33 9.26 -8.07
CA ASP A 301 10.89 9.22 -8.33
C ASP A 301 10.18 8.43 -7.22
N PHE A 302 10.81 7.34 -6.75
CA PHE A 302 10.35 6.61 -5.56
C PHE A 302 10.21 7.55 -4.36
N LYS A 303 11.26 8.35 -4.07
CA LYS A 303 11.24 9.37 -3.01
C LYS A 303 10.18 10.44 -3.27
N ALA A 304 10.07 10.92 -4.51
CA ALA A 304 9.13 11.98 -4.87
C ALA A 304 7.67 11.59 -4.64
N ALA A 305 7.32 10.31 -4.63
CA ALA A 305 5.95 9.86 -4.36
C ALA A 305 5.48 10.24 -2.96
N PHE A 306 6.36 10.19 -1.96
CA PHE A 306 5.99 10.38 -0.55
C PHE A 306 5.67 11.85 -0.25
N ALA A 307 4.49 12.05 0.32
CA ALA A 307 4.10 13.33 0.89
C ALA A 307 4.94 13.67 2.13
N SER A 308 5.03 14.94 2.49
CA SER A 308 5.94 15.42 3.55
C SER A 308 5.64 14.87 4.95
N ASP A 309 4.37 14.63 5.27
CA ASP A 309 3.92 13.98 6.50
C ASP A 309 3.47 12.52 6.27
N ALA A 310 4.01 11.87 5.24
CA ALA A 310 3.71 10.47 4.97
C ALA A 310 4.21 9.57 6.13
N ILE A 311 3.55 8.43 6.28
CA ILE A 311 3.95 7.39 7.22
C ILE A 311 4.13 6.10 6.43
N ALA A 312 5.18 5.36 6.76
CA ALA A 312 5.30 3.97 6.35
C ALA A 312 5.34 3.05 7.55
N LYS A 313 4.80 1.84 7.39
CA LYS A 313 4.81 0.87 8.47
C LYS A 313 4.90 -0.56 7.98
N ILE A 314 5.85 -1.27 8.54
CA ILE A 314 6.11 -2.67 8.27
C ILE A 314 5.49 -3.47 9.40
N TRP A 315 4.25 -3.88 9.19
CA TRP A 315 3.51 -4.77 10.07
C TRP A 315 3.99 -6.20 9.88
N GLY A 316 4.67 -6.70 10.89
CA GLY A 316 5.07 -8.09 11.00
C GLY A 316 5.87 -8.30 12.28
N CYS A 317 6.43 -9.49 12.46
CA CYS A 317 7.24 -9.81 13.62
C CYS A 317 8.71 -9.41 13.42
N MET A 318 9.43 -9.14 14.50
CA MET A 318 10.91 -9.22 14.52
C MET A 318 11.32 -10.13 15.69
N ALA A 319 10.59 -11.24 15.85
CA ALA A 319 10.53 -12.07 17.06
C ALA A 319 11.75 -12.99 17.28
N THR A 320 12.96 -12.51 16.98
CA THR A 320 14.17 -13.31 17.20
C THR A 320 14.45 -13.43 18.70
N THR A 321 14.59 -14.65 19.20
CA THR A 321 14.90 -14.89 20.61
C THR A 321 16.26 -14.30 21.01
N VAL A 322 17.20 -14.26 20.06
CA VAL A 322 18.52 -13.66 20.22
C VAL A 322 18.43 -12.17 20.57
N TYR A 323 17.66 -11.37 19.81
CA TYR A 323 17.53 -9.94 20.09
C TYR A 323 16.81 -9.68 21.41
N ARG A 324 15.79 -10.49 21.71
CA ARG A 324 15.08 -10.41 23.00
C ARG A 324 16.01 -10.72 24.17
N ASN A 325 16.80 -11.78 24.08
CA ASN A 325 17.74 -12.19 25.13
C ASN A 325 18.85 -11.14 25.31
N LEU A 326 19.36 -10.56 24.22
CA LEU A 326 20.33 -9.46 24.25
C LEU A 326 19.77 -8.26 25.01
N LEU A 327 18.58 -7.77 24.63
CA LEU A 327 17.95 -6.62 25.26
C LEU A 327 17.67 -6.85 26.75
N ARG A 328 17.17 -8.05 27.11
CA ARG A 328 16.95 -8.45 28.51
C ARG A 328 18.25 -8.52 29.31
N ALA A 329 19.34 -8.96 28.70
CA ALA A 329 20.64 -9.02 29.36
C ALA A 329 21.19 -7.61 29.61
N ILE A 330 21.13 -6.72 28.61
CA ILE A 330 21.52 -5.30 28.76
C ILE A 330 20.70 -4.63 29.87
N ALA A 331 19.38 -4.85 29.89
CA ALA A 331 18.46 -4.22 30.85
C ALA A 331 18.75 -4.55 32.33
N LYS A 332 19.51 -5.61 32.61
CA LYS A 332 19.89 -6.03 33.96
C LYS A 332 21.19 -5.40 34.46
N THR A 333 21.94 -4.73 33.60
CA THR A 333 23.25 -4.14 33.93
C THR A 333 23.10 -2.78 34.58
N LYS A 334 24.05 -2.41 35.44
CA LYS A 334 24.12 -1.10 36.11
C LYS A 334 25.12 -0.16 35.45
N SER A 335 26.07 -0.71 34.68
CA SER A 335 27.17 0.01 34.02
C SER A 335 27.56 -0.65 32.69
N ASP A 336 28.17 0.12 31.80
CA ASP A 336 28.59 -0.37 30.47
C ASP A 336 29.76 -1.36 30.52
N SER A 337 30.55 -1.38 31.59
CA SER A 337 31.68 -2.29 31.79
C SER A 337 31.29 -3.69 32.26
N GLU A 338 30.04 -3.90 32.70
CA GLU A 338 29.58 -5.21 33.14
C GLU A 338 29.59 -6.22 31.98
N THR A 339 30.12 -7.42 32.24
CA THR A 339 30.09 -8.51 31.26
C THR A 339 28.74 -9.21 31.30
N ILE A 340 28.07 -9.30 30.15
CA ILE A 340 26.85 -10.08 29.96
C ILE A 340 27.13 -11.35 29.16
N SER A 341 26.30 -12.38 29.36
CA SER A 341 26.28 -13.60 28.55
C SER A 341 24.94 -13.71 27.84
N VAL A 342 24.96 -13.87 26.53
CA VAL A 342 23.76 -13.95 25.69
C VAL A 342 23.82 -15.22 24.86
N GLU A 343 22.72 -15.98 24.85
CA GLU A 343 22.57 -17.12 23.95
C GLU A 343 22.34 -16.62 22.53
N TRP A 344 23.21 -17.04 21.62
CA TRP A 344 23.29 -16.63 20.23
C TRP A 344 23.40 -17.88 19.35
N ASN A 345 22.34 -18.25 18.64
CA ASN A 345 22.32 -19.42 17.76
C ASN A 345 22.87 -20.70 18.45
N LYS A 346 22.38 -21.02 19.66
CA LYS A 346 22.81 -22.15 20.50
C LYS A 346 24.25 -22.07 21.05
N THR A 347 24.93 -20.94 20.88
CA THR A 347 26.23 -20.67 21.52
C THR A 347 26.10 -19.55 22.55
N THR A 348 26.94 -19.52 23.57
CA THR A 348 26.96 -18.39 24.52
C THR A 348 28.02 -17.39 24.10
N LYS A 349 27.60 -16.15 23.84
CA LYS A 349 28.51 -15.04 23.56
C LYS A 349 28.65 -14.17 24.81
N LYS A 350 29.89 -13.88 25.21
CA LYS A 350 30.22 -12.93 26.29
C LYS A 350 30.67 -11.61 25.68
N MET A 351 30.20 -10.50 26.22
CA MET A 351 30.58 -9.14 25.82
C MET A 351 30.27 -8.15 26.95
N THR A 352 30.81 -6.95 26.87
CA THR A 352 30.43 -5.88 27.80
C THR A 352 29.02 -5.37 27.48
N ALA A 353 28.34 -4.77 28.46
CA ALA A 353 27.03 -4.16 28.26
C ALA A 353 27.10 -2.97 27.29
N GLY A 354 28.21 -2.21 27.30
CA GLY A 354 28.49 -1.15 26.35
C GLY A 354 28.57 -1.66 24.91
N ASP A 355 29.33 -2.73 24.68
CA ASP A 355 29.43 -3.36 23.35
C ASP A 355 28.09 -3.91 22.88
N ALA A 356 27.31 -4.49 23.80
CA ALA A 356 25.98 -5.00 23.51
C ALA A 356 25.00 -3.89 23.12
N LYS A 357 25.01 -2.75 23.83
CA LYS A 357 24.22 -1.55 23.50
C LYS A 357 24.62 -0.99 22.14
N LYS A 358 25.93 -0.89 21.88
CA LYS A 358 26.47 -0.42 20.60
C LYS A 358 26.02 -1.32 19.46
N TYR A 359 26.17 -2.65 19.62
CA TYR A 359 25.72 -3.61 18.62
C TYR A 359 24.19 -3.53 18.39
N PHE A 360 23.39 -3.40 19.45
CA PHE A 360 21.94 -3.25 19.32
C PHE A 360 21.57 -2.01 18.52
N ARG A 361 22.22 -0.87 18.78
CA ARG A 361 22.01 0.37 18.03
C ARG A 361 22.48 0.23 16.58
N ASP A 362 23.76 0.00 16.40
CA ASP A 362 24.43 0.17 15.11
C ASP A 362 24.14 -0.99 14.13
N SER A 363 23.80 -2.18 14.64
CA SER A 363 23.60 -3.37 13.80
C SER A 363 22.15 -3.86 13.77
N ILE A 364 21.36 -3.65 14.82
CA ILE A 364 19.97 -4.12 14.84
C ILE A 364 19.02 -2.97 14.47
N LEU A 365 19.17 -1.80 15.07
CA LEU A 365 18.28 -0.65 14.82
C LEU A 365 18.65 0.11 13.54
N GLU A 366 19.93 0.26 13.21
CA GLU A 366 20.35 0.98 12.00
C GLU A 366 20.43 0.10 10.75
N PHE A 367 20.78 -1.18 10.90
CA PHE A 367 20.93 -2.11 9.77
C PHE A 367 19.73 -3.05 9.61
N ASN A 368 18.57 -2.45 9.32
CA ASN A 368 17.35 -3.18 8.97
C ASN A 368 16.58 -2.50 7.84
N TYR A 369 15.56 -3.20 7.34
CA TYR A 369 14.77 -2.76 6.19
C TYR A 369 14.07 -1.42 6.43
N MET A 370 13.53 -1.20 7.64
CA MET A 370 12.83 0.04 7.98
C MET A 370 13.77 1.25 7.93
N ALA A 371 14.97 1.13 8.52
CA ALA A 371 15.99 2.17 8.48
C ALA A 371 16.50 2.43 7.04
N LYS A 372 16.66 1.38 6.23
CA LYS A 372 17.03 1.52 4.81
C LYS A 372 15.94 2.21 4.00
N LEU A 373 14.68 1.86 4.19
CA LEU A 373 13.54 2.55 3.57
C LEU A 373 13.50 4.03 3.99
N SER A 374 13.65 4.33 5.28
CA SER A 374 13.69 5.69 5.82
C SER A 374 14.81 6.52 5.17
N THR A 375 16.01 5.94 5.08
CA THR A 375 17.17 6.57 4.43
C THR A 375 16.93 6.80 2.95
N ALA A 376 16.37 5.83 2.23
CA ALA A 376 16.13 5.88 0.79
C ALA A 376 15.25 7.07 0.38
N VAL A 377 14.27 7.41 1.21
CA VAL A 377 13.37 8.55 1.01
C VAL A 377 13.88 9.85 1.66
N GLY A 378 15.15 9.88 2.09
CA GLY A 378 15.84 11.06 2.58
C GLY A 378 15.77 11.31 4.09
N GLY A 379 15.44 10.29 4.89
CA GLY A 379 15.45 10.32 6.36
C GLY A 379 14.30 11.10 7.01
N GLY A 380 13.43 11.74 6.22
CA GLY A 380 12.28 12.49 6.73
C GLY A 380 10.99 11.66 6.87
N LEU A 381 10.91 10.48 6.25
CA LEU A 381 9.74 9.62 6.33
C LEU A 381 9.72 8.90 7.67
N LYS A 382 8.57 8.91 8.34
CA LYS A 382 8.39 8.10 9.56
C LYS A 382 8.16 6.65 9.17
N VAL A 383 9.15 5.79 9.39
CA VAL A 383 9.04 4.35 9.12
C VAL A 383 8.92 3.58 10.43
N TYR A 384 7.79 2.91 10.62
CA TYR A 384 7.54 2.11 11.81
C TYR A 384 7.76 0.62 11.54
N GLY A 385 8.28 -0.09 12.53
CA GLY A 385 8.49 -1.54 12.48
C GLY A 385 8.36 -2.18 13.86
N ALA A 386 8.26 -3.51 13.88
CA ALA A 386 8.26 -4.23 15.15
C ALA A 386 9.61 -4.04 15.87
N PRO A 387 9.61 -3.83 17.19
CA PRO A 387 10.85 -3.78 17.93
C PRO A 387 11.61 -5.11 17.84
N PRO A 388 12.95 -5.07 17.78
CA PRO A 388 13.75 -6.28 17.74
C PRO A 388 13.49 -7.20 18.94
N GLY A 389 13.21 -8.46 18.66
CA GLY A 389 12.89 -9.49 19.66
C GLY A 389 11.41 -9.59 20.03
N MET A 390 10.54 -8.81 19.39
CA MET A 390 9.09 -8.83 19.65
C MET A 390 8.31 -9.36 18.45
N GLY A 391 7.33 -10.21 18.75
CA GLY A 391 6.36 -10.70 17.77
C GLY A 391 5.11 -9.83 17.72
N ALA A 392 4.52 -9.74 16.54
CA ALA A 392 3.21 -9.16 16.35
C ALA A 392 2.13 -10.19 16.73
N ASP A 393 1.14 -9.70 17.46
CA ASP A 393 -0.09 -10.38 17.80
C ASP A 393 -1.16 -10.06 16.75
N LEU A 394 -2.02 -11.05 16.51
CA LEU A 394 -3.16 -10.94 15.62
C LEU A 394 -4.44 -10.93 16.46
N ARG A 395 -5.31 -9.94 16.25
CA ARG A 395 -6.58 -9.83 16.98
C ARG A 395 -7.72 -9.54 16.02
N ALA A 396 -8.80 -10.28 16.18
CA ALA A 396 -10.05 -10.00 15.50
C ALA A 396 -11.06 -9.44 16.51
N VAL A 397 -11.47 -8.19 16.32
CA VAL A 397 -12.40 -7.45 17.21
C VAL A 397 -13.79 -7.41 16.56
N PRO A 398 -14.84 -7.95 17.20
CA PRO A 398 -16.20 -7.80 16.72
C PRO A 398 -16.69 -6.36 16.94
N VAL A 399 -17.21 -5.73 15.89
CA VAL A 399 -17.84 -4.40 15.95
C VAL A 399 -19.18 -4.50 15.21
N GLY A 400 -20.27 -4.59 15.98
CA GLY A 400 -21.58 -4.93 15.44
C GLY A 400 -21.56 -6.32 14.79
N SER A 401 -22.00 -6.42 13.53
CA SER A 401 -21.99 -7.66 12.75
C SER A 401 -20.67 -7.93 12.01
N LYS A 402 -19.70 -7.00 12.06
CA LYS A 402 -18.43 -7.09 11.34
C LYS A 402 -17.29 -7.48 12.27
N LYS A 403 -16.26 -8.11 11.69
CA LYS A 403 -15.03 -8.48 12.38
C LYS A 403 -13.88 -7.62 11.82
N HIS A 404 -13.24 -6.85 12.69
CA HIS A 404 -12.10 -5.99 12.36
C HIS A 404 -10.80 -6.70 12.76
N ASN A 405 -9.87 -6.87 11.82
CA ASN A 405 -8.61 -7.58 12.05
C ASN A 405 -7.47 -6.60 12.24
N HIS A 406 -6.80 -6.66 13.40
CA HIS A 406 -5.72 -5.77 13.78
C HIS A 406 -4.44 -6.54 14.09
N MET A 407 -3.32 -5.97 13.64
CA MET A 407 -1.98 -6.41 14.00
C MET A 407 -1.40 -5.39 14.99
N TYR A 408 -0.79 -5.87 16.07
CA TYR A 408 -0.23 -5.03 17.13
C TYR A 408 0.87 -5.81 17.87
N ILE A 409 1.58 -5.17 18.78
CA ILE A 409 2.53 -5.84 19.67
C ILE A 409 2.05 -5.62 21.10
N ASN A 410 1.79 -6.72 21.81
CA ASN A 410 1.23 -6.66 23.15
C ASN A 410 2.21 -6.04 24.16
N LYS A 411 1.94 -4.80 24.56
CA LYS A 411 2.73 -4.05 25.55
C LYS A 411 2.84 -4.72 26.91
N LEU A 412 1.86 -5.52 27.31
CA LEU A 412 1.91 -6.28 28.58
C LEU A 412 2.86 -7.46 28.46
N THR A 413 2.84 -8.16 27.32
CA THR A 413 3.76 -9.28 27.05
C THR A 413 5.22 -8.84 27.04
N TYR A 414 5.50 -7.63 26.53
CA TYR A 414 6.86 -7.10 26.35
C TYR A 414 7.18 -5.90 27.25
N ALA A 415 6.55 -5.79 28.42
CA ALA A 415 6.69 -4.62 29.30
C ALA A 415 8.15 -4.34 29.71
N LEU A 416 8.93 -5.41 29.96
CA LEU A 416 10.34 -5.31 30.33
C LEU A 416 11.17 -4.74 29.17
N GLU A 417 10.96 -5.25 27.97
CA GLU A 417 11.69 -4.83 26.77
C GLU A 417 11.32 -3.41 26.35
N TYR A 418 10.05 -3.02 26.42
CA TYR A 418 9.67 -1.62 26.18
C TYR A 418 10.28 -0.66 27.20
N THR A 419 10.31 -1.04 28.48
CA THR A 419 11.00 -0.26 29.51
C THR A 419 12.49 -0.12 29.20
N ALA A 420 13.13 -1.19 28.74
CA ALA A 420 14.54 -1.17 28.34
C ALA A 420 14.77 -0.27 27.11
N LEU A 421 13.94 -0.39 26.07
CA LEU A 421 14.01 0.44 24.86
C LEU A 421 13.91 1.93 25.19
N SER A 422 12.94 2.29 26.03
CA SER A 422 12.74 3.67 26.46
C SER A 422 13.92 4.18 27.30
N LYS A 423 14.32 3.44 28.35
CA LYS A 423 15.38 3.90 29.27
C LYS A 423 16.77 3.93 28.66
N LEU A 424 17.09 2.97 27.81
CA LEU A 424 18.46 2.78 27.29
C LEU A 424 18.69 3.45 25.93
N PHE A 425 17.62 3.61 25.13
CA PHE A 425 17.72 4.08 23.75
C PHE A 425 16.79 5.26 23.45
N GLY A 426 15.95 5.70 24.39
CA GLY A 426 14.99 6.79 24.16
C GLY A 426 13.86 6.42 23.19
N ILE A 427 13.67 5.12 22.93
CA ILE A 427 12.71 4.64 21.93
C ILE A 427 11.36 4.45 22.58
N VAL A 428 10.35 5.12 22.04
CA VAL A 428 8.96 5.03 22.51
C VAL A 428 8.12 4.39 21.40
N PRO A 429 7.41 3.28 21.69
CA PRO A 429 6.51 2.70 20.71
C PRO A 429 5.26 3.56 20.53
N ASP A 430 4.69 3.50 19.33
CA ASP A 430 3.35 4.00 19.09
C ASP A 430 2.29 3.21 19.88
N ASP A 431 1.05 3.60 19.72
CA ASP A 431 -0.12 2.96 20.32
C ASP A 431 -0.34 1.49 19.90
N THR A 432 0.22 1.05 18.76
CA THR A 432 0.20 -0.35 18.32
C THR A 432 1.40 -1.16 18.81
N GLY A 433 2.36 -0.52 19.49
CA GLY A 433 3.58 -1.17 19.96
C GLY A 433 4.75 -1.14 18.98
N TYR A 434 4.60 -0.54 17.81
CA TYR A 434 5.66 -0.44 16.80
C TYR A 434 6.54 0.77 17.09
N ILE A 435 7.83 0.69 16.75
CA ILE A 435 8.80 1.76 17.00
C ILE A 435 9.20 2.43 15.69
N LEU A 436 9.61 3.69 15.80
CA LEU A 436 10.15 4.48 14.70
C LEU A 436 11.62 4.10 14.44
N PHE A 437 12.00 3.99 13.17
CA PHE A 437 13.35 3.68 12.69
C PHE A 437 13.97 4.81 11.87
#